data_AF-A0A1J5BJB9-F1
#
_entry.id   AF-A0A1J5BJB9-F1
#
_cell.length_a   1.000
_cell.length_b   1.000
_cell.length_c   1.000
_cell.angle_alpha   90.00
_cell.angle_beta   90.00
_cell.angle_gamma   90.00
#
_symmetry.space_group_name_H-M   'P 1'
#
loop_
_entity.id
_entity.type
_entity.pdbx_description
1 polymer ?
#
loop_
_entity_poly.entity_id
_entity_poly.type
_entity_poly.pdbx_seq_one_letter_code
_entity_poly.pdbx_strand_id
1 'polypeptide(L)'
;MPIDNNPVENAIRPIAVGKKNWLFAGSERAGKRAAAIQSLLATAKLNGLDPAAWLRDTLEKLPTCLNSQIDSLLPFRKEALQQPAP
;
A
#
# COMPACT_ATOMS: atom_id res chain seq x y z
N MET A 1 -17.34 -3.90 26.07
CA MET A 1 -16.18 -3.00 25.97
C MET A 1 -16.67 -1.72 25.31
N PRO A 2 -16.37 -0.52 25.83
CA PRO A 2 -16.70 0.72 25.14
C PRO A 2 -16.00 0.77 23.78
N ILE A 3 -16.58 1.50 22.82
CA ILE A 3 -16.00 1.65 21.49
C ILE A 3 -14.66 2.38 21.61
N ASP A 4 -13.56 1.74 21.17
CA ASP A 4 -12.21 2.30 21.20
C ASP A 4 -11.72 2.48 19.76
N ASN A 5 -11.32 3.71 19.41
CA ASN A 5 -10.83 4.08 18.09
C ASN A 5 -9.29 4.13 18.01
N ASN A 6 -8.60 3.90 19.12
CA ASN A 6 -7.14 4.00 19.24
C ASN A 6 -6.38 3.15 18.19
N PRO A 7 -6.79 1.91 17.84
CA PRO A 7 -6.14 1.16 16.77
C PRO A 7 -6.20 1.84 15.40
N VAL A 8 -7.36 2.44 15.08
CA VAL A 8 -7.59 3.15 13.81
C VAL A 8 -6.79 4.44 13.78
N GLU A 9 -6.81 5.21 14.88
CA GLU A 9 -6.02 6.44 15.01
C GLU A 9 -4.52 6.18 14.85
N ASN A 10 -4.01 5.12 15.47
CA ASN A 10 -2.62 4.70 15.34
C ASN A 10 -2.26 4.32 13.90
N ALA A 11 -3.18 3.68 13.16
CA ALA A 11 -2.97 3.31 11.77
C ALA A 11 -2.90 4.54 10.83
N ILE A 12 -3.73 5.57 11.07
CA ILE A 12 -3.75 6.78 10.22
C ILE A 12 -2.71 7.84 10.63
N ARG A 13 -2.18 7.79 11.86
CA ARG A 13 -1.24 8.80 12.38
C ARG A 13 -0.02 9.03 11.47
N PRO A 14 0.63 8.02 10.88
CA PRO A 14 1.75 8.24 9.95
C PRO A 14 1.35 9.05 8.70
N ILE A 15 0.14 8.85 8.20
CA ILE A 15 -0.43 9.59 7.06
C ILE A 15 -0.67 11.05 7.47
N ALA A 16 -1.24 11.27 8.65
CA ALA A 16 -1.51 12.62 9.17
C ALA A 16 -0.22 13.42 9.40
N VAL A 17 0.83 12.78 9.94
CA VAL A 17 2.16 13.40 10.13
C VAL A 17 2.83 13.69 8.79
N GLY A 18 2.76 12.75 7.84
CA GLY A 18 3.33 12.90 6.49
C GLY A 18 2.67 14.00 5.66
N LYS A 19 1.40 14.32 5.92
CA LYS A 19 0.63 15.35 5.18
C LYS A 19 1.32 16.72 5.14
N LYS A 20 2.07 17.09 6.19
CA LYS A 20 2.82 18.35 6.24
C LYS A 20 4.05 18.34 5.31
N ASN A 21 4.55 17.17 4.94
CA ASN A 21 5.73 16.96 4.08
C ASN A 21 5.37 16.63 2.63
N TRP A 22 4.11 16.32 2.33
CA TRP A 22 3.64 16.01 0.98
C TRP A 22 3.34 17.26 0.18
N LEU A 23 4.40 17.99 -0.19
CA LEU A 23 4.35 19.26 -0.93
C LEU A 23 3.62 19.17 -2.29
N PHE A 24 3.40 17.97 -2.81
CA PHE A 24 2.70 17.72 -4.09
C PHE A 24 1.21 17.37 -3.93
N ALA A 25 0.71 17.24 -2.70
CA ALA A 25 -0.70 16.94 -2.41
C ALA A 25 -1.60 18.19 -2.48
N GLY A 26 -1.31 19.14 -3.37
CA GLY A 26 -2.09 20.36 -3.57
C GLY A 26 -3.32 20.22 -4.48
N SER A 27 -3.58 19.01 -5.01
CA SER A 27 -4.74 18.72 -5.86
C SER A 27 -5.39 17.40 -5.45
N GLU A 28 -6.71 17.27 -5.70
CA GLU A 28 -7.47 16.03 -5.45
C GLU A 28 -6.82 14.82 -6.15
N ARG A 29 -6.34 15.01 -7.38
CA ARG A 29 -5.68 13.96 -8.16
C ARG A 29 -4.38 13.48 -7.52
N ALA A 30 -3.59 14.39 -6.95
CA ALA A 30 -2.40 14.04 -6.20
C ALA A 30 -2.76 13.32 -4.89
N GLY A 31 -3.81 13.78 -4.20
CA GLY A 31 -4.34 13.11 -3.01
C GLY A 31 -4.76 11.67 -3.27
N LYS A 32 -5.50 11.40 -4.36
CA LYS A 32 -5.90 10.04 -4.77
C LYS A 32 -4.70 9.12 -5.02
N ARG A 33 -3.64 9.64 -5.67
CA ARG A 33 -2.40 8.87 -5.92
C ARG A 33 -1.65 8.57 -4.61
N ALA A 34 -1.52 9.54 -3.72
CA ALA A 34 -0.91 9.35 -2.41
C ALA A 34 -1.68 8.33 -1.57
N ALA A 35 -3.01 8.38 -1.58
CA ALA A 35 -3.86 7.41 -0.91
C ALA A 35 -3.65 5.99 -1.46
N ALA A 36 -3.58 5.82 -2.79
CA ALA A 36 -3.33 4.52 -3.40
C ALA A 36 -1.98 3.93 -2.97
N ILE A 37 -0.91 4.73 -2.98
CA ILE A 37 0.42 4.28 -2.53
C ILE A 37 0.40 3.91 -1.05
N GLN A 38 -0.21 4.73 -0.18
CA GLN A 38 -0.29 4.41 1.24
C GLN A 38 -1.10 3.16 1.53
N SER A 39 -2.19 2.93 0.80
CA SER A 39 -2.96 1.69 0.91
C SER A 39 -2.11 0.47 0.55
N LEU A 40 -1.31 0.53 -0.53
CA LEU A 40 -0.42 -0.58 -0.91
C LEU A 40 0.67 -0.85 0.12
N LEU A 41 1.30 0.20 0.67
CA LEU A 41 2.32 0.04 1.72
C LEU A 41 1.73 -0.51 3.02
N ALA A 42 0.51 -0.11 3.37
CA ALA A 42 -0.22 -0.68 4.50
C ALA A 42 -0.53 -2.17 4.27
N THR A 43 -0.99 -2.54 3.07
CA THR A 43 -1.22 -3.93 2.68
C THR A 43 0.06 -4.77 2.76
N ALA A 44 1.20 -4.25 2.27
CA ALA A 44 2.49 -4.92 2.37
C ALA A 44 2.84 -5.22 3.84
N LYS A 45 2.70 -4.22 4.71
CA LYS A 45 2.95 -4.38 6.15
C LYS A 45 2.01 -5.41 6.79
N LEU A 46 0.72 -5.39 6.45
CA LEU A 46 -0.27 -6.34 6.95
C LEU A 46 0.03 -7.79 6.50
N ASN A 47 0.61 -7.96 5.32
CA ASN A 47 1.04 -9.27 4.81
C ASN A 47 2.43 -9.70 5.34
N GLY A 48 3.06 -8.90 6.21
CA GLY A 48 4.38 -9.19 6.78
C GLY A 48 5.55 -8.93 5.83
N LEU A 49 5.33 -8.17 4.75
CA LEU A 49 6.39 -7.73 3.83
C LEU A 49 7.02 -6.43 4.34
N ASP A 50 8.31 -6.24 4.07
CA ASP A 50 8.93 -4.93 4.22
C ASP A 50 8.41 -4.00 3.10
N PRO A 51 7.69 -2.91 3.42
CA PRO A 51 7.06 -2.07 2.40
C PRO A 51 8.07 -1.39 1.47
N ALA A 52 9.26 -1.04 1.97
CA ALA A 52 10.30 -0.39 1.17
C ALA A 52 10.93 -1.38 0.18
N ALA A 53 11.26 -2.60 0.62
CA ALA A 53 11.75 -3.65 -0.25
C ALA A 53 10.72 -4.04 -1.31
N TRP A 54 9.44 -4.21 -0.94
CA TRP A 54 8.37 -4.51 -1.89
C TRP A 54 8.20 -3.40 -2.94
N LEU A 55 8.19 -2.13 -2.52
CA LEU A 55 8.03 -1.01 -3.44
C LEU A 55 9.19 -0.93 -4.44
N ARG A 56 10.43 -1.13 -3.95
CA ARG A 56 11.63 -1.15 -4.80
C ARG A 56 11.55 -2.26 -5.84
N ASP A 57 11.33 -3.49 -5.39
CA ASP A 57 11.23 -4.68 -6.26
C ASP A 57 10.11 -4.52 -7.30
N THR A 58 8.97 -3.95 -6.89
CA THR A 58 7.84 -3.65 -7.79
C THR A 58 8.23 -2.63 -8.86
N LEU A 59 8.86 -1.52 -8.47
CA LEU A 59 9.26 -0.47 -9.42
C LEU A 59 10.38 -0.94 -10.37
N GLU A 60 11.25 -1.85 -9.93
CA GLU A 60 12.27 -2.46 -10.78
C GLU A 60 11.64 -3.40 -11.85
N LYS A 61 10.57 -4.11 -11.50
CA LYS A 61 9.87 -5.04 -12.42
C LYS A 61 8.82 -4.39 -13.31
N LEU A 62 8.24 -3.27 -12.87
CA LEU A 62 7.13 -2.59 -13.56
C LEU A 62 7.39 -2.32 -15.05
N PRO A 63 8.60 -1.86 -15.49
CA PRO A 63 8.85 -1.53 -16.90
C PRO A 63 8.83 -2.74 -17.84
N THR A 64 9.11 -3.94 -17.32
CA THR A 64 9.19 -5.18 -18.10
C THR A 64 8.00 -6.11 -17.87
N CYS A 65 7.10 -5.74 -16.96
CA CYS A 65 5.92 -6.51 -16.63
C CYS A 65 4.85 -6.38 -17.74
N LEU A 66 4.31 -7.51 -18.18
CA LEU A 66 3.14 -7.51 -19.06
C LEU A 66 1.91 -7.05 -18.27
N ASN A 67 1.03 -6.27 -18.90
CA ASN A 67 -0.22 -5.82 -18.25
C ASN A 67 -1.07 -7.00 -17.72
N SER A 68 -1.03 -8.15 -18.38
CA SER A 68 -1.72 -9.36 -17.94
C SER A 68 -1.15 -9.99 -16.66
N GLN A 69 0.04 -9.56 -16.23
CA GLN A 69 0.75 -10.07 -15.06
C GLN A 69 0.87 -9.03 -13.94
N ILE A 70 0.20 -7.87 -14.07
CA ILE A 70 0.31 -6.76 -13.11
C ILE A 70 -0.03 -7.19 -11.68
N ASP A 71 -0.97 -8.11 -11.52
CA ASP A 71 -1.41 -8.63 -10.22
C ASP A 71 -0.31 -9.38 -9.47
N SER A 72 0.69 -9.92 -10.21
CA SER A 72 1.85 -10.58 -9.61
C SER A 72 2.78 -9.63 -8.84
N LEU A 73 2.64 -8.31 -9.07
CA LEU A 73 3.39 -7.29 -8.36
C LEU A 73 2.68 -6.82 -7.08
N LEU A 74 1.45 -7.27 -6.83
CA LEU A 74 0.71 -6.85 -5.65
C LEU A 74 1.37 -7.36 -4.36
N PRO A 75 1.25 -6.62 -3.24
CA PRO A 75 1.91 -6.93 -1.98
C PRO A 75 1.20 -8.06 -1.21
N PHE A 76 0.90 -9.16 -1.88
CA PHE A 76 0.27 -10.34 -1.31
C PHE A 76 1.28 -11.44 -1.06
N ARG A 77 0.99 -12.25 -0.04
CA ARG A 77 1.71 -13.50 0.19
C ARG A 77 1.55 -14.39 -1.04
N LYS A 78 2.63 -14.97 -1.56
CA LYS A 78 2.57 -15.86 -2.74
C LYS A 78 1.61 -17.04 -2.53
N GLU A 79 1.48 -17.50 -1.30
CA GLU A 79 0.53 -18.54 -0.88
C GLU A 79 -0.95 -18.09 -0.86
N ALA A 80 -1.23 -16.79 -0.74
CA ALA A 80 -2.59 -16.25 -0.85
C ALA A 80 -3.07 -16.16 -2.32
N LEU A 81 -2.15 -16.04 -3.28
CA LEU A 81 -2.47 -16.05 -4.72
C LEU A 81 -2.69 -17.47 -5.29
N GLN A 82 -2.41 -18.50 -4.49
CA GLN A 82 -2.55 -19.92 -4.87
C GLN A 82 -3.84 -20.57 -4.34
N GLN A 83 -4.66 -19.83 -3.60
CA GLN A 83 -5.96 -20.33 -3.16
C GLN A 83 -6.92 -20.33 -4.36
N PRO A 84 -7.48 -21.49 -4.76
CA PRO A 84 -8.53 -21.49 -5.76
C PRO A 84 -9.70 -20.67 -5.21
N ALA A 85 -10.26 -19.81 -6.06
CA ALA A 85 -11.46 -19.03 -5.74
C ALA A 85 -12.56 -19.97 -5.18
N PRO A 86 -13.32 -19.54 -4.16
CA PRO A 86 -14.42 -20.33 -3.61
C PRO A 86 -15.51 -20.62 -4.65
#